data_AF-A0A2H9Q0J6-F1
#
_entry.id   AF-A0A2H9Q0J6-F1
#
_cell.length_a   1.000
_cell.length_b   1.000
_cell.length_c   1.000
_cell.angle_alpha   90.00
_cell.angle_beta   90.00
_cell.angle_gamma   90.00
#
_symmetry.space_group_name_H-M   'P 1'
#
loop_
_entity.id
_entity.type
_entity.pdbx_description
1 polymer ?
#
loop_
_entity_poly.entity_id
_entity_poly.type
_entity_poly.pdbx_seq_one_letter_code
_entity_poly.pdbx_strand_id
1 'polypeptide(L)'
;MKKGVIITIVLIVVVLVIILAIRLFSNEDDWICDNRQWVKHGNPKDPMPTKPCGGLIGGQRDEHGCLTPAGYSWNATEQECVKEWEKGEQRYQVTNFETCKDAGYPIMESYPQQCATPSGRTFTEIPEEQKCEADADCIPLPSECHPLSCINKKFESNYKKPEACTMMFSENAAYKPEDCACEEGACVNKNKCINNVCVEVES
;
A
#
# COMPACT_ATOMS: atom_id res chain seq x y z
N MET A 1 -18.16 69.06 3.56
CA MET A 1 -18.19 67.73 4.19
C MET A 1 -16.78 67.16 4.20
N LYS A 2 -16.24 66.73 5.36
CA LYS A 2 -14.84 66.30 5.49
C LYS A 2 -14.66 65.03 4.65
N LYS A 3 -13.65 64.97 3.76
CA LYS A 3 -13.42 63.84 2.83
C LYS A 3 -13.46 62.46 3.51
N GLY A 4 -13.06 62.38 4.79
CA GLY A 4 -13.18 61.17 5.61
C GLY A 4 -14.63 60.67 5.81
N VAL A 5 -15.61 61.57 5.98
CA VAL A 5 -17.02 61.18 6.14
C VAL A 5 -17.59 60.59 4.85
N ILE A 6 -17.19 61.12 3.69
CA ILE A 6 -17.61 60.59 2.39
C ILE A 6 -17.03 59.18 2.17
N ILE A 7 -15.75 58.98 2.51
CA ILE A 7 -15.10 57.67 2.39
C ILE A 7 -15.77 56.63 3.31
N THR A 8 -16.09 57.00 4.56
CA THR A 8 -16.79 56.09 5.48
C THR A 8 -18.18 55.71 4.97
N ILE A 9 -18.95 56.66 4.42
CA ILE A 9 -20.28 56.37 3.86
C ILE A 9 -20.18 55.44 2.65
N VAL A 10 -19.22 55.67 1.75
CA VAL A 10 -19.02 54.80 0.57
C VAL A 10 -18.65 53.38 1.00
N LEU A 11 -17.77 53.21 1.99
CA LEU A 11 -17.41 51.88 2.52
C LEU A 11 -18.63 51.16 3.12
N ILE A 12 -19.48 51.86 3.87
CA ILE A 12 -20.69 51.26 4.45
C ILE A 12 -21.65 50.81 3.33
N VAL A 13 -21.84 51.63 2.30
CA VAL A 13 -22.70 51.27 1.16
C VAL A 13 -22.16 50.06 0.42
N VAL A 14 -20.84 49.99 0.19
CA VAL A 14 -20.21 48.83 -0.46
C VAL A 14 -20.40 47.56 0.38
N VAL A 15 -20.22 47.62 1.70
CA VAL A 15 -20.46 46.47 2.59
C VAL A 15 -21.92 46.03 2.55
N LEU A 16 -22.88 46.96 2.55
CA LEU A 16 -24.30 46.63 2.45
C LEU A 16 -24.66 45.99 1.11
N VAL A 17 -24.07 46.45 0.00
CA VAL A 17 -24.25 45.85 -1.33
C VAL A 17 -23.67 44.42 -1.37
N ILE A 18 -22.52 44.17 -0.73
CA ILE A 18 -21.93 42.83 -0.64
C ILE A 18 -22.83 41.89 0.17
N ILE A 19 -23.36 42.33 1.32
CA ILE A 19 -24.29 41.53 2.14
C ILE A 19 -25.57 41.21 1.37
N LEU A 20 -26.13 42.19 0.65
CA LEU A 20 -27.31 42.00 -0.18
C LEU A 20 -27.04 41.02 -1.35
N ALA A 21 -25.86 41.10 -1.97
CA ALA A 21 -25.46 40.18 -3.02
C ALA A 21 -25.31 38.75 -2.49
N ILE A 22 -24.67 38.54 -1.33
CA ILE A 22 -24.57 37.20 -0.70
C ILE A 22 -25.97 36.62 -0.43
N ARG A 23 -26.92 37.44 0.01
CA ARG A 23 -28.31 37.00 0.22
C ARG A 23 -29.08 36.68 -1.07
N LEU A 24 -28.77 37.36 -2.18
CA LEU A 24 -29.45 37.15 -3.46
C LEU A 24 -28.83 36.04 -4.33
N PHE A 25 -27.55 35.72 -4.13
CA PHE A 25 -26.82 34.73 -4.93
C PHE A 25 -26.51 33.43 -4.18
N SER A 26 -26.85 33.32 -2.89
CA SER A 26 -26.75 32.06 -2.15
C SER A 26 -28.04 31.26 -2.31
N ASN A 27 -27.94 30.05 -2.88
CA ASN A 27 -29.02 29.08 -2.93
C ASN A 27 -29.24 28.47 -1.52
N GLU A 28 -29.80 29.26 -0.59
CA GLU A 28 -30.07 28.86 0.81
C GLU A 28 -31.29 27.93 0.93
N ASP A 29 -32.17 27.92 -0.07
CA ASP A 29 -33.46 27.22 -0.04
C ASP A 29 -33.48 26.00 -0.97
N ASP A 30 -32.61 25.01 -0.74
CA ASP A 30 -32.52 23.80 -1.57
C ASP A 30 -32.51 22.51 -0.72
N TRP A 31 -32.86 21.38 -1.35
CA TRP A 31 -32.71 20.06 -0.75
C TRP A 31 -31.24 19.63 -0.80
N ILE A 32 -30.64 19.44 0.37
CA ILE A 32 -29.24 19.00 0.46
C ILE A 32 -29.22 17.50 0.76
N CYS A 33 -28.38 16.77 0.02
CA CYS A 33 -28.14 15.38 0.33
C CYS A 33 -27.13 15.27 1.46
N ASP A 34 -27.58 14.88 2.65
CA ASP A 34 -26.73 14.57 3.79
C ASP A 34 -26.99 13.13 4.26
N ASN A 35 -25.93 12.35 4.46
CA ASN A 35 -26.01 10.95 4.89
C ASN A 35 -27.01 10.07 4.10
N ARG A 36 -27.13 10.27 2.77
CA ARG A 36 -28.08 9.57 1.87
C ARG A 36 -29.55 9.87 2.15
N GLN A 37 -29.84 10.96 2.85
CA GLN A 37 -31.18 11.47 3.07
C GLN A 37 -31.26 12.90 2.57
N TRP A 38 -32.38 13.22 1.91
CA TRP A 38 -32.68 14.61 1.59
C TRP A 38 -33.00 15.34 2.88
N VAL A 39 -32.11 16.24 3.28
CA VAL A 39 -32.30 17.13 4.42
C VAL A 39 -32.75 18.48 3.89
N LYS A 40 -33.82 19.00 4.48
CA LYS A 40 -34.37 20.32 4.13
C LYS A 40 -33.41 21.41 4.59
N HIS A 41 -32.87 22.22 3.68
CA HIS A 41 -32.12 23.44 4.01
C HIS A 41 -32.95 24.66 3.60
N GLY A 42 -33.19 25.59 4.53
CA GLY A 42 -34.08 26.74 4.28
C GLY A 42 -35.52 26.32 3.98
N ASN A 43 -36.12 26.91 2.95
CA ASN A 43 -37.49 26.61 2.50
C ASN A 43 -37.56 26.31 0.99
N PRO A 44 -37.14 25.11 0.54
CA PRO A 44 -37.18 24.72 -0.86
C PRO A 44 -38.60 24.80 -1.41
N LYS A 45 -38.73 25.40 -2.60
CA LYS A 45 -40.00 25.56 -3.31
C LYS A 45 -40.42 24.28 -4.02
N ASP A 46 -39.45 23.46 -4.42
CA ASP A 46 -39.68 22.20 -5.10
C ASP A 46 -39.96 21.06 -4.10
N PRO A 47 -40.81 20.08 -4.48
CA PRO A 47 -41.00 18.89 -3.66
C PRO A 47 -39.69 18.12 -3.53
N MET A 48 -39.52 17.42 -2.41
CA MET A 48 -38.36 16.57 -2.18
C MET A 48 -38.12 15.64 -3.38
N PRO A 49 -36.89 15.53 -3.90
CA PRO A 49 -36.61 14.65 -5.03
C PRO A 49 -36.97 13.19 -4.73
N THR A 50 -37.62 12.53 -5.67
CA THR A 50 -38.06 11.13 -5.53
C THR A 50 -36.94 10.11 -5.74
N LYS A 51 -35.84 10.54 -6.36
CA LYS A 51 -34.64 9.71 -6.52
C LYS A 51 -33.86 9.70 -5.20
N PRO A 52 -33.37 8.53 -4.75
CA PRO A 52 -32.51 8.46 -3.57
C PRO A 52 -31.28 9.33 -3.78
N CYS A 53 -30.98 10.15 -2.78
CA CYS A 53 -29.83 11.05 -2.79
C CYS A 53 -28.59 10.28 -2.33
N GLY A 54 -27.45 10.56 -2.97
CA GLY A 54 -26.22 9.80 -2.74
C GLY A 54 -26.26 8.50 -3.51
N GLY A 55 -25.64 8.48 -4.69
CA GLY A 55 -25.36 7.22 -5.38
C GLY A 55 -24.60 6.29 -4.44
N LEU A 56 -24.94 5.00 -4.43
CA LEU A 56 -24.16 4.01 -3.70
C LEU A 56 -22.70 4.13 -4.15
N ILE A 57 -21.82 4.62 -3.28
CA ILE A 57 -20.38 4.53 -3.50
C ILE A 57 -20.02 3.07 -3.24
N GLY A 58 -19.87 2.32 -4.33
CA GLY A 58 -19.68 0.86 -4.31
C GLY A 58 -20.95 0.09 -4.67
N GLY A 59 -20.78 -0.99 -5.44
CA GLY A 59 -21.88 -1.86 -5.89
C GLY A 59 -22.51 -1.49 -7.23
N GLN A 60 -22.12 -0.37 -7.85
CA GLN A 60 -22.51 -0.05 -9.22
C GLN A 60 -22.00 -1.12 -10.18
N ARG A 61 -22.86 -1.52 -11.12
CA ARG A 61 -22.54 -2.49 -12.16
C ARG A 61 -22.74 -1.86 -13.53
N ASP A 62 -21.93 -2.23 -14.51
CA ASP A 62 -22.18 -1.91 -15.92
C ASP A 62 -23.31 -2.77 -16.51
N GLU A 63 -23.58 -2.61 -17.81
CA GLU A 63 -24.61 -3.37 -18.55
C GLU A 63 -24.37 -4.88 -18.54
N HIS A 64 -23.13 -5.30 -18.35
CA HIS A 64 -22.70 -6.69 -18.25
C HIS A 64 -22.67 -7.19 -16.79
N GLY A 65 -23.06 -6.36 -15.83
CA GLY A 65 -23.07 -6.72 -14.41
C GLY A 65 -21.71 -6.55 -13.72
N CYS A 66 -20.71 -5.95 -14.35
CA CYS A 66 -19.36 -5.81 -13.79
C CYS A 66 -19.27 -4.66 -12.80
N LEU A 67 -18.66 -4.91 -11.63
CA LEU A 67 -18.51 -3.93 -10.55
C LEU A 67 -17.45 -2.86 -10.90
N THR A 68 -17.86 -1.83 -11.65
CA THR A 68 -16.95 -0.79 -12.13
C THR A 68 -16.19 -0.05 -11.03
N PRO A 69 -16.78 0.30 -9.85
CA PRO A 69 -16.03 0.98 -8.80
C PRO A 69 -15.01 0.07 -8.11
N ALA A 70 -15.17 -1.25 -8.23
CA ALA A 70 -14.20 -2.24 -7.76
C ALA A 70 -13.15 -2.58 -8.82
N GLY A 71 -13.19 -1.91 -9.98
CA GLY A 71 -12.20 -2.07 -11.03
C GLY A 71 -12.50 -3.16 -12.07
N TYR A 72 -13.67 -3.78 -12.02
CA TYR A 72 -14.03 -4.80 -13.01
C TYR A 72 -14.51 -4.17 -14.31
N SER A 73 -14.13 -4.77 -15.44
CA SER A 73 -14.57 -4.42 -16.78
C SER A 73 -14.93 -5.68 -17.56
N TRP A 74 -15.94 -5.60 -18.43
CA TRP A 74 -16.36 -6.73 -19.22
C TRP A 74 -15.32 -7.13 -20.27
N ASN A 75 -14.93 -8.40 -20.29
CA ASN A 75 -14.09 -8.97 -21.33
C ASN A 75 -14.94 -9.82 -22.28
N ALA A 76 -15.02 -9.40 -23.55
CA ALA A 76 -15.86 -10.08 -24.54
C ALA A 76 -15.32 -11.45 -24.98
N THR A 77 -14.00 -11.65 -24.94
CA THR A 77 -13.36 -12.91 -25.34
C THR A 77 -13.64 -14.02 -24.34
N GLU A 78 -13.60 -13.67 -23.05
CA GLU A 78 -13.75 -14.63 -21.95
C GLU A 78 -15.17 -14.67 -21.38
N GLN A 79 -16.03 -13.74 -21.81
CA GLN A 79 -17.41 -13.58 -21.35
C GLN A 79 -17.53 -13.44 -19.83
N GLU A 80 -16.61 -12.69 -19.23
CA GLU A 80 -16.56 -12.48 -17.79
C GLU A 80 -16.12 -11.06 -17.41
N CYS A 81 -16.42 -10.67 -16.17
CA CYS A 81 -15.95 -9.42 -15.59
C CYS A 81 -14.53 -9.59 -15.07
N VAL A 82 -13.57 -8.88 -15.65
CA VAL A 82 -12.14 -9.03 -15.35
C VAL A 82 -11.57 -7.75 -14.77
N LYS A 83 -10.48 -7.89 -14.03
CA LYS A 83 -9.52 -6.82 -13.80
C LYS A 83 -8.33 -7.07 -14.71
N GLU A 84 -8.20 -6.26 -15.76
CA GLU A 84 -7.16 -6.46 -16.78
C GLU A 84 -5.75 -6.48 -16.19
N TRP A 85 -5.51 -5.71 -15.12
CA TRP A 85 -4.22 -5.66 -14.44
C TRP A 85 -3.86 -6.94 -13.67
N GLU A 86 -4.84 -7.69 -13.16
CA GLU A 86 -4.58 -8.99 -12.51
C GLU A 86 -4.18 -10.06 -13.55
N LYS A 87 -4.72 -9.97 -14.77
CA LYS A 87 -4.36 -10.90 -15.87
C LYS A 87 -3.00 -10.60 -16.48
N GLY A 88 -2.56 -9.34 -16.46
CA GLY A 88 -1.19 -8.96 -16.85
C GLY A 88 -0.13 -9.70 -16.05
N GLU A 89 -0.35 -9.91 -14.76
CA GLU A 89 0.53 -10.68 -13.87
C GLU A 89 0.52 -12.19 -14.10
N GLN A 90 -0.54 -12.75 -14.68
CA GLN A 90 -0.56 -14.17 -15.07
C GLN A 90 0.19 -14.37 -16.40
N ARG A 91 0.15 -13.36 -17.28
CA ARG A 91 0.82 -13.37 -18.58
C ARG A 91 2.34 -13.33 -18.45
N TYR A 92 2.83 -12.55 -17.49
CA TYR A 92 4.25 -12.48 -17.16
C TYR A 92 4.44 -13.27 -15.87
N GLN A 93 5.07 -14.44 -15.89
CA GLN A 93 5.26 -15.31 -14.71
C GLN A 93 6.14 -14.62 -13.63
N VAL A 94 5.60 -13.62 -12.93
CA VAL A 94 6.34 -12.86 -11.91
C VAL A 94 6.41 -13.67 -10.62
N THR A 95 7.59 -14.19 -10.36
CA THR A 95 7.89 -15.03 -9.19
C THR A 95 8.97 -14.43 -8.29
N ASN A 96 9.71 -13.44 -8.76
CA ASN A 96 10.82 -12.82 -8.03
C ASN A 96 11.01 -11.35 -8.43
N PHE A 97 11.94 -10.67 -7.75
CA PHE A 97 12.24 -9.26 -8.03
C PHE A 97 12.68 -9.01 -9.48
N GLU A 98 13.51 -9.90 -10.05
CA GLU A 98 14.04 -9.71 -11.42
C GLU A 98 12.93 -9.78 -12.46
N THR A 99 12.08 -10.81 -12.39
CA THR A 99 10.89 -10.94 -13.25
C THR A 99 9.92 -9.77 -13.04
N CYS A 100 9.78 -9.24 -11.82
CA CYS A 100 8.93 -8.08 -11.56
C CYS A 100 9.48 -6.82 -12.25
N LYS A 101 10.80 -6.58 -12.12
CA LYS A 101 11.50 -5.47 -12.76
C LYS A 101 11.43 -5.56 -14.29
N ASP A 102 11.72 -6.74 -14.85
CA ASP A 102 11.74 -6.97 -16.30
C ASP A 102 10.34 -6.89 -16.93
N ALA A 103 9.29 -7.12 -16.14
CA ALA A 103 7.91 -6.84 -16.53
C ALA A 103 7.56 -5.33 -16.57
N GLY A 104 8.46 -4.47 -16.10
CA GLY A 104 8.29 -3.00 -16.09
C GLY A 104 7.44 -2.49 -14.93
N TYR A 105 7.28 -3.26 -13.86
CA TYR A 105 6.53 -2.84 -12.68
C TYR A 105 7.30 -1.82 -11.82
N PRO A 106 6.59 -0.96 -11.06
CA PRO A 106 7.22 0.08 -10.26
C PRO A 106 8.14 -0.49 -9.17
N ILE A 107 9.35 0.05 -9.12
CA ILE A 107 10.32 -0.18 -8.03
C ILE A 107 10.17 0.95 -7.01
N MET A 108 10.04 0.58 -5.74
CA MET A 108 9.92 1.50 -4.61
C MET A 108 11.31 2.00 -4.19
N GLU A 109 11.35 3.27 -3.74
CA GLU A 109 12.57 3.92 -3.22
C GLU A 109 12.89 3.45 -1.79
N SER A 110 13.04 2.14 -1.58
CA SER A 110 13.47 1.52 -0.33
C SER A 110 14.81 0.80 -0.49
N TYR A 111 15.49 0.54 0.63
CA TYR A 111 16.62 -0.40 0.68
C TYR A 111 16.30 -1.56 1.63
N PRO A 112 16.36 -2.83 1.18
CA PRO A 112 16.56 -3.25 -0.22
C PRO A 112 15.44 -2.78 -1.15
N GLN A 113 15.71 -2.76 -2.46
CA GLN A 113 14.71 -2.35 -3.44
C GLN A 113 13.52 -3.32 -3.43
N GLN A 114 12.33 -2.79 -3.68
CA GLN A 114 11.12 -3.59 -3.73
C GLN A 114 10.34 -3.29 -5.00
N CYS A 115 9.93 -4.32 -5.73
CA CYS A 115 9.10 -4.19 -6.91
C CYS A 115 7.65 -4.55 -6.56
N ALA A 116 6.70 -3.68 -6.94
CA ALA A 116 5.29 -3.82 -6.59
C ALA A 116 4.45 -4.10 -7.84
N THR A 117 3.65 -5.16 -7.77
CA THR A 117 2.71 -5.53 -8.84
C THR A 117 1.35 -4.85 -8.67
N PRO A 118 0.56 -4.66 -9.75
CA PRO A 118 -0.77 -4.06 -9.67
C PRO A 118 -1.78 -4.77 -8.74
N SER A 119 -1.62 -6.07 -8.51
CA SER A 119 -2.40 -6.87 -7.56
C SER A 119 -2.03 -6.60 -6.10
N GLY A 120 -0.94 -5.87 -5.86
CA GLY A 120 -0.43 -5.55 -4.54
C GLY A 120 0.64 -6.51 -4.00
N ARG A 121 1.07 -7.53 -4.78
CA ARG A 121 2.22 -8.36 -4.39
C ARG A 121 3.50 -7.54 -4.49
N THR A 122 4.39 -7.68 -3.52
CA THR A 122 5.70 -7.05 -3.51
C THR A 122 6.80 -8.11 -3.52
N PHE A 123 7.87 -7.83 -4.27
CA PHE A 123 9.07 -8.66 -4.32
C PHE A 123 10.25 -7.82 -3.88
N THR A 124 11.06 -8.33 -2.96
CA THR A 124 12.25 -7.63 -2.47
C THR A 124 13.48 -8.17 -3.17
N GLU A 125 14.39 -7.28 -3.56
CA GLU A 125 15.69 -7.65 -4.08
C GLU A 125 16.49 -8.42 -3.02
N ILE A 126 17.07 -9.57 -3.42
CA ILE A 126 17.98 -10.33 -2.55
C ILE A 126 19.36 -9.69 -2.63
N PRO A 127 19.93 -9.19 -1.52
CA PRO A 127 21.30 -8.68 -1.49
C PRO A 127 22.32 -9.75 -1.92
N GLU A 128 23.43 -9.36 -2.56
CA GLU A 128 24.44 -10.32 -3.02
C GLU A 128 25.01 -11.17 -1.88
N GLU A 129 25.19 -10.57 -0.69
CA GLU A 129 25.65 -11.26 0.51
C GLU A 129 24.68 -12.36 1.01
N GLN A 130 23.43 -12.37 0.54
CA GLN A 130 22.44 -13.36 0.92
C GLN A 130 22.11 -14.36 -0.20
N LYS A 131 22.53 -14.12 -1.45
CA LYS A 131 22.23 -15.03 -2.58
C LYS A 131 22.93 -16.38 -2.41
N CYS A 132 22.27 -17.48 -2.72
CA CYS A 132 22.82 -18.84 -2.59
C CYS A 132 22.34 -19.78 -3.70
N GLU A 133 23.04 -20.90 -3.88
CA GLU A 133 22.63 -21.99 -4.79
C GLU A 133 22.32 -23.28 -4.02
N ALA A 134 22.99 -23.51 -2.88
CA ALA A 134 22.77 -24.68 -2.03
C ALA A 134 22.88 -24.33 -0.53
N ASP A 135 22.31 -25.17 0.34
CA ASP A 135 22.40 -25.02 1.80
C ASP A 135 23.84 -24.85 2.30
N ALA A 136 24.80 -25.55 1.67
CA ALA A 136 26.22 -25.48 2.01
C ALA A 136 26.85 -24.09 1.75
N ASP A 137 26.20 -23.24 0.96
CA ASP A 137 26.63 -21.86 0.75
C ASP A 137 26.26 -20.95 1.93
N CYS A 138 25.34 -21.36 2.79
CA CYS A 138 24.79 -20.49 3.82
C CYS A 138 25.45 -20.74 5.19
N ILE A 139 25.85 -19.66 5.84
CA ILE A 139 26.39 -19.66 7.20
C ILE A 139 25.69 -18.60 8.06
N PRO A 140 25.69 -18.73 9.39
CA PRO A 140 25.21 -17.68 10.26
C PRO A 140 26.03 -16.39 10.10
N LEU A 141 25.38 -15.24 10.24
CA LEU A 141 26.04 -13.93 10.18
C LEU A 141 27.20 -13.86 11.21
N PRO A 142 28.48 -13.74 10.79
CA PRO A 142 29.62 -13.93 11.70
C PRO A 142 29.85 -12.79 12.71
N SER A 143 29.30 -11.61 12.45
CA SER A 143 29.49 -10.42 13.30
C SER A 143 28.66 -10.44 14.57
N GLU A 144 27.65 -11.32 14.66
CA GLU A 144 26.69 -11.35 15.76
C GLU A 144 26.91 -12.57 16.66
N CYS A 145 26.76 -12.37 17.98
CA CYS A 145 26.79 -13.46 18.94
C CYS A 145 25.54 -14.35 18.88
N HIS A 146 24.42 -13.79 18.41
CA HIS A 146 23.14 -14.46 18.22
C HIS A 146 22.63 -14.15 16.81
N PRO A 147 23.18 -14.80 15.78
CA PRO A 147 22.86 -14.48 14.40
C PRO A 147 21.39 -14.79 14.12
N LEU A 148 20.58 -13.77 13.92
CA LEU A 148 19.18 -13.95 13.47
C LEU A 148 19.09 -14.07 11.94
N SER A 149 20.20 -13.84 11.25
CA SER A 149 20.31 -13.83 9.79
C SER A 149 21.42 -14.77 9.33
N CYS A 150 21.25 -15.31 8.13
CA CYS A 150 22.24 -16.11 7.42
C CYS A 150 22.76 -15.32 6.21
N ILE A 151 24.02 -15.58 5.85
CA ILE A 151 24.70 -14.99 4.69
C ILE A 151 25.35 -16.09 3.85
N ASN A 152 25.71 -15.75 2.63
CA ASN A 152 26.56 -16.59 1.80
C ASN A 152 28.00 -16.59 2.35
N LYS A 153 28.55 -17.79 2.55
CA LYS A 153 29.89 -18.05 3.04
C LYS A 153 31.00 -17.34 2.26
N LYS A 154 30.79 -17.05 0.97
CA LYS A 154 31.73 -16.26 0.15
C LYS A 154 32.01 -14.87 0.74
N PHE A 155 31.08 -14.33 1.52
CA PHE A 155 31.21 -13.03 2.16
C PHE A 155 31.68 -13.11 3.62
N GLU A 156 31.97 -14.30 4.16
CA GLU A 156 32.40 -14.51 5.55
C GLU A 156 33.58 -13.60 5.93
N SER A 157 34.55 -13.43 5.02
CA SER A 157 35.73 -12.60 5.24
C SER A 157 35.44 -11.11 5.42
N ASN A 158 34.26 -10.65 5.05
CA ASN A 158 33.86 -9.24 5.18
C ASN A 158 33.43 -8.89 6.61
N TYR A 159 33.25 -9.89 7.48
CA TYR A 159 32.77 -9.71 8.84
C TYR A 159 33.86 -10.03 9.85
N LYS A 160 33.94 -9.21 10.91
CA LYS A 160 34.81 -9.46 12.05
C LYS A 160 33.99 -10.17 13.13
N LYS A 161 34.39 -11.39 13.47
CA LYS A 161 33.79 -12.14 14.59
C LYS A 161 34.06 -11.41 15.93
N PRO A 162 33.07 -11.28 16.82
CA PRO A 162 33.28 -10.70 18.14
C PRO A 162 34.28 -11.52 18.96
N GLU A 163 35.14 -10.84 19.70
CA GLU A 163 36.18 -11.48 20.53
C GLU A 163 35.60 -12.23 21.74
N ALA A 164 34.42 -11.81 22.20
CA ALA A 164 33.66 -12.48 23.25
C ALA A 164 32.16 -12.32 23.03
N CYS A 165 31.39 -13.32 23.46
CA CYS A 165 29.93 -13.30 23.44
C CYS A 165 29.39 -13.49 24.86
N THR A 166 28.23 -12.89 25.15
CA THR A 166 27.50 -13.13 26.39
C THR A 166 26.98 -14.57 26.43
N MET A 167 26.81 -15.13 27.62
CA MET A 167 26.24 -16.49 27.81
C MET A 167 24.71 -16.52 27.64
N MET A 168 24.12 -15.51 26.99
CA MET A 168 22.70 -15.49 26.70
C MET A 168 22.42 -16.43 25.53
N PHE A 169 21.32 -17.18 25.59
CA PHE A 169 20.89 -18.05 24.49
C PHE A 169 19.63 -17.46 23.87
N SER A 170 19.54 -17.51 22.55
CA SER A 170 18.39 -17.09 21.77
C SER A 170 17.96 -18.25 20.89
N GLU A 171 16.79 -18.81 21.16
CA GLU A 171 16.25 -19.97 20.43
C GLU A 171 16.09 -19.69 18.93
N ASN A 172 15.95 -18.42 18.54
CA ASN A 172 15.73 -18.02 17.16
C ASN A 172 17.03 -17.77 16.39
N ALA A 173 18.18 -17.94 17.03
CA ALA A 173 19.48 -17.68 16.41
C ALA A 173 20.01 -18.92 15.67
N ALA A 174 20.61 -18.68 14.52
CA ALA A 174 21.42 -19.67 13.81
C ALA A 174 22.81 -19.68 14.44
N TYR A 175 23.17 -20.74 15.16
CA TYR A 175 24.50 -20.87 15.77
C TYR A 175 25.44 -21.71 14.92
N LYS A 176 24.90 -22.54 14.03
CA LYS A 176 25.64 -23.48 13.20
C LYS A 176 25.21 -23.35 11.74
N PRO A 177 26.06 -23.77 10.78
CA PRO A 177 25.71 -23.78 9.36
C PRO A 177 24.42 -24.56 9.05
N GLU A 178 24.11 -25.60 9.81
CA GLU A 178 22.91 -26.42 9.61
C GLU A 178 21.61 -25.66 9.94
N ASP A 179 21.70 -24.61 10.76
CA ASP A 179 20.59 -23.70 11.10
C ASP A 179 20.27 -22.74 9.94
N CYS A 180 21.07 -22.75 8.87
CA CYS A 180 20.83 -21.96 7.66
C CYS A 180 20.43 -22.87 6.49
N ALA A 181 19.56 -22.38 5.59
CA ALA A 181 19.19 -23.02 4.33
C ALA A 181 19.28 -22.04 3.16
N CYS A 182 19.37 -22.59 1.96
CA CYS A 182 19.10 -21.84 0.74
C CYS A 182 17.65 -22.05 0.31
N GLU A 183 16.79 -21.06 0.53
CA GLU A 183 15.39 -21.08 0.12
C GLU A 183 15.13 -19.99 -0.93
N GLU A 184 14.57 -20.37 -2.06
CA GLU A 184 14.27 -19.46 -3.19
C GLU A 184 15.49 -18.61 -3.65
N GLY A 185 16.71 -19.14 -3.48
CA GLY A 185 17.96 -18.48 -3.83
C GLY A 185 18.48 -17.48 -2.79
N ALA A 186 17.90 -17.44 -1.58
CA ALA A 186 18.36 -16.63 -0.46
C ALA A 186 18.72 -17.48 0.77
N CYS A 187 19.79 -17.09 1.47
CA CYS A 187 20.16 -17.70 2.74
C CYS A 187 19.16 -17.29 3.83
N VAL A 188 18.46 -18.28 4.39
CA VAL A 188 17.45 -18.10 5.43
C VAL A 188 17.85 -18.82 6.71
N ASN A 189 17.44 -18.26 7.85
CA ASN A 189 17.60 -18.86 9.17
C ASN A 189 16.41 -19.79 9.43
N LYS A 190 16.68 -21.10 9.60
CA LYS A 190 15.69 -22.15 9.88
C LYS A 190 15.08 -22.03 11.28
N ASN A 191 15.80 -21.40 12.21
CA ASN A 191 15.35 -21.21 13.59
C ASN A 191 14.38 -20.02 13.72
N LYS A 192 13.94 -19.41 12.61
CA LYS A 192 13.05 -18.25 12.64
C LYS A 192 11.65 -18.63 13.14
N CYS A 193 11.27 -18.05 14.27
CA CYS A 193 9.94 -18.27 14.84
C CYS A 193 8.93 -17.25 14.32
N ILE A 194 7.78 -17.73 13.84
CA ILE A 194 6.66 -16.87 13.45
C ILE A 194 5.72 -16.73 14.64
N ASN A 195 5.39 -15.50 15.05
CA ASN A 195 4.50 -15.23 16.19
C ASN A 195 4.92 -15.94 17.51
N ASN A 196 6.22 -16.00 17.81
CA ASN A 196 6.79 -16.73 18.95
C ASN A 196 6.51 -18.24 18.97
N VAL A 197 6.12 -18.83 17.85
CA VAL A 197 6.02 -20.29 17.68
C VAL A 197 7.23 -20.74 16.89
N CYS A 198 8.17 -21.36 17.60
CA CYS A 198 9.32 -22.03 17.03
C CYS A 198 8.91 -23.47 16.75
N VAL A 199 8.91 -23.89 15.49
CA VAL A 199 8.71 -25.30 15.17
C VAL A 199 10.07 -25.97 15.27
N GLU A 200 10.27 -26.80 16.30
CA GLU A 200 11.40 -27.72 16.31
C GLU A 200 11.27 -28.64 15.10
N VAL A 201 12.16 -28.51 14.12
CA VAL A 201 12.30 -29.51 13.08
C VAL A 201 13.05 -30.67 13.73
N GLU A 202 12.31 -31.65 14.25
CA GLU A 202 12.90 -32.88 14.80
C GLU A 202 13.80 -33.53 13.76
N SER A 203 15.00 -33.90 14.20
CA SER A 203 16.09 -34.54 13.45
C SER A 203 15.76 -35.92 12.90
#